data_AF-A0A5B8VKG4-F1
#
_entry.id   AF-A0A5B8VKG4-F1
#
_cell.length_a   1.000
_cell.length_b   1.000
_cell.length_c   1.000
_cell.angle_alpha   90.00
_cell.angle_beta   90.00
_cell.angle_gamma   90.00
#
_symmetry.space_group_name_H-M   'P 1'
#
loop_
_entity.id
_entity.type
_entity.pdbx_description
1 polymer ?
#
loop_
_entity_poly.entity_id
_entity_poly.type
_entity_poly.pdbx_seq_one_letter_code
_entity_poly.pdbx_strand_id
1 'polypeptide(L)'
;MDNKDKYLFLLKHMGKLKEIPVQFDTEEFRPIFECARIANLKKEDYMLIDEERTLERRRELVIETAVNKAVEKAVEKERKKGKEEAITALLQEDCMPIARIAAVMRVENEEVLRIKKSMAIA
;
A
#
# COMPACT_ATOMS: atom_id res chain seq x y z
N MET A 1 -48.95 -26.19 -4.93
CA MET A 1 -49.17 -24.74 -4.79
C MET A 1 -48.68 -24.09 -6.05
N ASP A 2 -49.52 -23.25 -6.65
CA ASP A 2 -49.18 -22.52 -7.86
C ASP A 2 -48.03 -21.54 -7.55
N ASN A 3 -47.13 -21.25 -8.50
CA ASN A 3 -45.97 -20.39 -8.22
C ASN A 3 -46.41 -18.98 -7.75
N LYS A 4 -47.56 -18.50 -8.23
CA LYS A 4 -48.16 -17.22 -7.80
C LYS A 4 -48.49 -17.18 -6.30
N ASP A 5 -49.00 -18.28 -5.74
CA ASP A 5 -49.35 -18.34 -4.32
C ASP A 5 -48.11 -18.25 -3.43
N LYS A 6 -47.00 -18.82 -3.87
CA LYS A 6 -45.69 -18.74 -3.20
C LYS A 6 -45.17 -17.31 -3.16
N TYR A 7 -45.25 -16.58 -4.29
CA TYR A 7 -44.86 -15.16 -4.34
C TYR A 7 -45.74 -14.28 -3.45
N LEU A 8 -47.07 -14.47 -3.47
CA LEU A 8 -48.01 -13.73 -2.61
C LEU A 8 -47.78 -14.00 -1.12
N PHE A 9 -47.52 -15.26 -0.76
CA PHE A 9 -47.18 -15.63 0.61
C PHE A 9 -45.87 -14.97 1.05
N LEU A 10 -44.85 -15.02 0.21
CA LEU A 10 -43.55 -14.40 0.47
C LEU A 10 -43.72 -12.88 0.67
N LEU A 11 -44.35 -12.17 -0.27
CA LEU A 11 -44.60 -10.73 -0.19
C LEU A 11 -45.38 -10.33 1.08
N LYS A 12 -46.38 -11.12 1.48
CA LYS A 12 -47.18 -10.86 2.68
C LYS A 12 -46.38 -11.05 3.97
N HIS A 13 -45.34 -11.88 3.97
CA HIS A 13 -44.61 -12.28 5.19
C HIS A 13 -43.13 -11.84 5.20
N MET A 14 -42.66 -11.18 4.13
CA MET A 14 -41.28 -10.74 3.93
C MET A 14 -40.75 -9.85 5.05
N GLY A 15 -41.59 -8.95 5.59
CA GLY A 15 -41.22 -8.08 6.70
C GLY A 15 -41.07 -8.79 8.06
N LYS A 16 -41.45 -10.07 8.16
CA LYS A 16 -41.35 -10.88 9.39
C LYS A 16 -40.34 -12.03 9.26
N LEU A 17 -39.83 -12.27 8.06
CA LEU A 17 -38.89 -13.34 7.75
C LEU A 17 -37.47 -12.89 8.09
N LYS A 18 -36.91 -13.46 9.17
CA LYS A 18 -35.51 -13.24 9.56
C LYS A 18 -34.55 -14.21 8.86
N GLU A 19 -35.06 -15.37 8.44
CA GLU A 19 -34.30 -16.44 7.79
C GLU A 19 -35.10 -17.02 6.62
N ILE A 20 -34.40 -17.65 5.67
CA ILE A 20 -35.01 -18.27 4.49
C ILE A 20 -35.70 -19.56 4.92
N PRO A 21 -37.03 -19.69 4.80
CA PRO A 21 -37.69 -20.95 5.07
C PRO A 21 -37.30 -21.98 4.00
N VAL A 22 -37.13 -23.25 4.39
CA VAL A 22 -36.72 -24.35 3.50
C VAL A 22 -37.60 -24.47 2.24
N GLN A 23 -38.86 -24.04 2.33
CA GLN A 23 -39.82 -24.02 1.20
C GLN A 23 -39.49 -22.99 0.10
N PHE A 24 -38.59 -22.05 0.38
CA PHE A 24 -38.12 -21.00 -0.52
C PHE A 24 -36.61 -21.07 -0.79
N ASP A 25 -35.91 -22.13 -0.36
CA ASP A 25 -34.50 -22.38 -0.70
C ASP A 25 -34.39 -22.99 -2.11
N THR A 26 -34.90 -22.24 -3.08
CA THR A 26 -34.87 -22.56 -4.52
C THR A 26 -34.12 -21.45 -5.25
N GLU A 27 -33.44 -21.77 -6.34
CA GLU A 27 -32.62 -20.81 -7.10
C GLU A 27 -33.41 -19.55 -7.51
N GLU A 28 -34.71 -19.67 -7.77
CA GLU A 28 -35.59 -18.57 -8.16
C GLU A 28 -35.80 -17.51 -7.05
N PHE A 29 -35.76 -17.92 -5.78
CA PHE A 29 -36.06 -17.04 -4.64
C PHE A 29 -34.80 -16.54 -3.92
N ARG A 30 -33.66 -17.20 -4.10
CA ARG A 30 -32.37 -16.82 -3.50
C ARG A 30 -31.97 -15.36 -3.72
N PRO A 31 -32.07 -14.79 -4.95
CA PRO A 31 -31.69 -13.39 -5.20
C PRO A 31 -32.53 -12.39 -4.40
N ILE A 32 -33.82 -12.69 -4.17
CA ILE A 32 -34.73 -11.81 -3.42
C ILE A 32 -34.32 -11.76 -1.95
N PHE A 33 -34.00 -12.90 -1.35
CA PHE A 33 -33.53 -12.96 0.03
C PHE A 33 -32.13 -12.36 0.20
N GLU A 34 -31.27 -12.45 -0.81
CA GLU A 34 -29.95 -11.83 -0.78
C GLU A 34 -30.04 -10.31 -0.86
N CYS A 35 -30.89 -9.77 -1.75
CA CYS A 35 -31.23 -8.35 -1.77
C CYS A 35 -31.89 -7.90 -0.46
N ALA A 36 -32.80 -8.70 0.11
CA ALA A 36 -33.43 -8.40 1.40
C ALA A 36 -32.41 -8.43 2.56
N ARG A 37 -31.43 -9.34 2.54
CA ARG A 37 -30.33 -9.39 3.50
C ARG A 37 -29.47 -8.13 3.43
N ILE A 38 -29.13 -7.70 2.21
CA ILE A 38 -28.38 -6.45 1.97
C ILE A 38 -29.19 -5.22 2.39
N ALA A 39 -30.50 -5.20 2.11
CA ALA A 39 -31.40 -4.11 2.49
C ALA A 39 -31.73 -4.07 3.99
N ASN A 40 -31.65 -5.22 4.67
CA ASN A 40 -31.89 -5.37 6.11
C ASN A 40 -30.60 -5.33 6.93
N LEU A 41 -29.44 -5.05 6.31
CA LEU A 41 -28.26 -4.62 7.04
C LEU A 41 -28.66 -3.38 7.86
N LYS A 42 -28.49 -3.47 9.18
CA LYS A 42 -28.72 -2.30 10.02
C LYS A 42 -27.69 -1.24 9.64
N LYS A 43 -28.08 0.02 9.75
CA LYS A 43 -27.18 1.17 9.51
C LYS A 43 -25.86 1.03 10.28
N GLU A 44 -25.91 0.44 11.47
CA GLU A 44 -24.76 0.13 12.33
C GLU A 44 -23.79 -0.86 11.68
N ASP A 45 -24.29 -1.96 11.11
CA ASP A 45 -23.47 -2.97 10.44
C ASP A 45 -22.82 -2.42 9.17
N TYR A 46 -23.54 -1.55 8.43
CA TYR A 46 -22.98 -0.86 7.27
C TYR A 46 -21.87 0.12 7.66
N MET A 47 -22.05 0.87 8.76
CA MET A 47 -21.03 1.80 9.26
C MET A 47 -19.78 1.06 9.75
N LEU A 48 -19.93 -0.08 10.41
CA LEU A 48 -18.81 -0.96 10.81
C LEU A 48 -17.99 -1.44 9.60
N ILE A 49 -18.66 -1.92 8.54
CA ILE A 49 -17.99 -2.39 7.32
C ILE A 49 -17.22 -1.24 6.64
N ASP A 50 -17.81 -0.04 6.60
CA ASP A 50 -17.15 1.13 5.98
C ASP A 50 -15.96 1.63 6.81
N GLU A 51 -16.07 1.60 8.14
CA GLU A 51 -14.96 1.91 9.06
C GLU A 51 -13.82 0.89 8.93
N GLU A 52 -14.12 -0.41 8.91
CA GLU A 52 -13.12 -1.48 8.73
C GLU A 52 -12.39 -1.32 7.40
N ARG A 53 -13.13 -1.13 6.30
CA ARG A 53 -12.56 -0.93 4.97
C ARG A 53 -11.69 0.33 4.89
N THR A 54 -12.11 1.41 5.56
CA THR A 54 -11.32 2.65 5.65
C THR A 54 -10.04 2.43 6.44
N LEU A 55 -10.10 1.65 7.51
CA LEU A 55 -8.97 1.34 8.37
C LEU A 55 -7.94 0.45 7.67
N GLU A 56 -8.39 -0.57 6.94
CA GLU A 56 -7.54 -1.42 6.10
C GLU A 56 -6.80 -0.58 5.05
N ARG A 57 -7.53 0.25 4.30
CA ARG A 57 -6.94 1.12 3.29
C ARG A 57 -5.91 2.09 3.87
N ARG A 58 -6.18 2.60 5.08
CA ARG A 58 -5.24 3.47 5.81
C ARG A 58 -3.99 2.71 6.23
N ARG A 59 -4.10 1.46 6.67
CA ARG A 59 -2.96 0.60 7.00
C ARG A 59 -2.10 0.34 5.77
N GLU A 60 -2.71 -0.02 4.65
CA GLU A 60 -2.02 -0.22 3.38
C GLU A 60 -1.24 1.03 2.97
N LEU A 61 -1.87 2.20 3.03
CA LEU A 61 -1.22 3.47 2.68
C LEU A 61 -0.01 3.79 3.59
N VAL A 62 -0.11 3.50 4.88
CA VAL A 62 1.01 3.71 5.83
C VAL A 62 2.19 2.80 5.47
N ILE A 63 1.92 1.53 5.16
CA ILE A 63 2.95 0.56 4.77
C ILE A 63 3.60 0.98 3.46
N GLU A 64 2.80 1.31 2.45
CA GLU A 64 3.29 1.76 1.15
C GLU A 64 4.17 3.01 1.28
N THR A 65 3.71 3.99 2.07
CA THR A 65 4.48 5.21 2.32
C THR A 65 5.79 4.91 3.04
N ALA A 66 5.79 3.99 4.00
CA ALA A 66 7.00 3.59 4.72
C ALA A 66 8.01 2.90 3.79
N VAL A 67 7.54 1.99 2.93
CA VAL A 67 8.36 1.30 1.92
C VAL A 67 8.95 2.29 0.93
N ASN A 68 8.13 3.19 0.36
CA ASN A 68 8.59 4.19 -0.60
C ASN A 68 9.68 5.09 0.00
N LYS A 69 9.47 5.57 1.24
CA LYS A 69 10.50 6.35 1.95
C LYS A 69 11.78 5.55 2.22
N ALA A 70 11.66 4.27 2.53
CA ALA A 70 12.83 3.41 2.74
C ALA A 70 13.63 3.22 1.44
N VAL A 71 12.93 2.98 0.32
CA VAL A 71 13.55 2.84 -1.00
C VAL A 71 14.23 4.14 -1.43
N GLU A 72 13.56 5.28 -1.30
CA GLU A 72 14.15 6.59 -1.63
C GLU A 72 15.43 6.85 -0.84
N LYS A 73 15.40 6.60 0.48
CA LYS A 73 16.59 6.75 1.33
C LYS A 73 17.71 5.78 0.95
N ALA A 74 17.37 4.54 0.59
CA ALA A 74 18.35 3.55 0.17
C ALA A 74 19.03 3.98 -1.13
N VAL A 75 18.24 4.40 -2.13
CA VAL A 75 18.76 4.91 -3.42
C VAL A 75 19.66 6.14 -3.21
N GLU A 76 19.24 7.08 -2.35
CA GLU A 76 20.06 8.26 -2.08
C GLU A 76 21.38 7.89 -1.39
N LYS A 77 21.34 6.96 -0.43
CA LYS A 77 22.52 6.48 0.29
C LYS A 77 23.48 5.74 -0.62
N GLU A 78 22.98 4.82 -1.46
CA GLU A 78 23.77 4.10 -2.46
C GLU A 78 24.41 5.06 -3.47
N ARG A 79 23.66 6.07 -3.93
CA ARG A 79 24.21 7.09 -4.83
C ARG A 79 25.32 7.92 -4.17
N LYS A 80 25.17 8.28 -2.89
CA LYS A 80 26.22 9.00 -2.14
C LYS A 80 27.45 8.12 -1.95
N LYS A 81 27.26 6.87 -1.53
CA LYS A 81 28.35 5.90 -1.40
C LYS A 81 29.08 5.66 -2.71
N GLY A 82 28.39 5.41 -3.81
CA GLY A 82 29.03 5.19 -5.10
C GLY A 82 29.84 6.41 -5.58
N LYS A 83 29.41 7.62 -5.24
CA LYS A 83 30.20 8.84 -5.49
C LYS A 83 31.45 8.91 -4.62
N GLU A 84 31.31 8.63 -3.33
CA GLU A 84 32.44 8.59 -2.39
C GLU A 84 33.45 7.51 -2.81
N GLU A 85 32.99 6.30 -3.10
CA GLU A 85 33.81 5.17 -3.58
C GLU A 85 34.56 5.53 -4.86
N ALA A 86 33.88 6.14 -5.85
CA ALA A 86 34.55 6.61 -7.07
C ALA A 86 35.64 7.65 -6.79
N ILE A 87 35.40 8.59 -5.86
CA ILE A 87 36.42 9.56 -5.43
C ILE A 87 37.57 8.85 -4.72
N THR A 88 37.30 7.87 -3.86
CA THR A 88 38.34 7.10 -3.17
C THR A 88 39.20 6.29 -4.13
N ALA A 89 38.60 5.67 -5.15
CA ALA A 89 39.33 4.93 -6.18
C ALA A 89 40.25 5.86 -6.98
N LEU A 90 39.75 7.04 -7.38
CA LEU A 90 40.55 8.07 -8.07
C LEU A 90 41.67 8.65 -7.20
N LEU A 91 41.48 8.70 -5.88
CA LEU A 91 42.50 9.12 -4.92
C LEU A 91 43.56 8.04 -4.69
N GLN A 92 43.22 6.76 -4.80
CA GLN A 92 44.15 5.63 -4.65
C GLN A 92 45.04 5.43 -5.87
N GLU A 93 44.57 5.78 -7.08
CA GLU A 93 45.35 5.63 -8.31
C GLU A 93 46.52 6.64 -8.44
N ASP A 94 46.72 7.54 -7.47
CA ASP A 94 47.83 8.53 -7.31
C ASP A 94 48.16 9.43 -8.53
N CYS A 95 47.50 9.26 -9.67
CA CYS A 95 47.82 9.92 -10.93
C CYS A 95 47.04 11.22 -11.19
N MET A 96 46.11 11.60 -10.30
CA MET A 96 45.25 12.78 -10.52
C MET A 96 45.28 13.79 -9.37
N PRO A 97 45.58 15.07 -9.66
CA PRO A 97 45.50 16.12 -8.65
C PRO A 97 44.04 16.37 -8.25
N ILE A 98 43.83 16.76 -6.98
CA ILE A 98 42.51 16.96 -6.34
C ILE A 98 41.59 17.86 -7.20
N ALA A 99 42.15 18.92 -7.80
CA ALA A 99 41.42 19.84 -8.67
C ALA A 99 40.84 19.16 -9.92
N ARG A 100 41.52 18.14 -10.45
CA ARG A 100 41.08 17.39 -11.63
C ARG A 100 39.99 16.38 -11.26
N ILE A 101 40.10 15.75 -10.09
CA ILE A 101 39.06 14.84 -9.54
C ILE A 101 37.76 15.61 -9.30
N ALA A 102 37.85 16.80 -8.69
CA ALA A 102 36.72 17.70 -8.47
C ALA A 102 36.04 18.11 -9.79
N ALA A 103 36.83 18.41 -10.83
CA ALA A 103 36.31 18.74 -12.15
C ALA A 103 35.62 17.55 -12.84
N VAL A 104 36.20 16.35 -12.79
CA VAL A 104 35.64 15.12 -13.40
C VAL A 104 34.35 14.70 -12.71
N MET A 105 34.35 14.72 -11.37
CA MET A 105 33.21 14.29 -10.56
C MET A 105 32.15 15.40 -10.37
N ARG A 106 32.43 16.62 -10.84
CA ARG A 106 31.59 17.84 -10.71
C ARG A 106 31.23 18.13 -9.25
N VAL A 107 32.23 18.05 -8.37
CA VAL A 107 32.11 18.28 -6.93
C VAL A 107 33.08 19.38 -6.51
N GLU A 108 32.82 20.03 -5.39
CA GLU A 108 33.73 21.04 -4.87
C GLU A 108 35.02 20.39 -4.32
N ASN A 109 36.13 21.14 -4.43
CA ASN A 109 37.43 20.67 -3.93
C ASN A 109 37.40 20.34 -2.44
N GLU A 110 36.58 21.04 -1.65
CA GLU A 110 36.42 20.80 -0.21
C GLU A 110 35.82 19.43 0.10
N GLU A 111 34.96 18.90 -0.77
CA GLU A 111 34.32 17.60 -0.59
C GLU A 111 35.33 16.46 -0.82
N VAL A 112 36.17 16.59 -1.85
CA VAL A 112 37.28 15.66 -2.10
C VAL A 112 38.30 15.68 -0.96
N LEU A 113 38.60 16.86 -0.39
CA LEU A 113 39.47 17.02 0.78
C LEU A 113 38.89 16.37 2.05
N ARG A 114 37.58 16.48 2.27
CA ARG A 114 36.90 15.80 3.40
C ARG A 114 37.00 14.28 3.28
N ILE A 115 36.75 13.75 2.09
CA ILE A 115 36.86 12.31 1.81
C ILE A 115 38.31 11.84 2.02
N LYS A 116 39.29 12.57 1.48
CA LYS A 116 40.72 12.28 1.69
C LYS A 116 41.11 12.26 3.17
N LYS A 117 40.62 13.21 3.98
CA LYS A 117 40.85 13.23 5.43
C LYS A 117 40.19 12.04 6.12
N SER A 118 38.98 11.65 5.73
CA SER A 118 38.31 10.48 6.30
C SER A 118 39.02 9.17 5.99
N MET A 119 39.66 9.05 4.82
CA MET A 119 40.50 7.90 4.46
C MET A 119 41.80 7.84 5.27
N ALA A 120 42.38 8.99 5.64
CA ALA A 120 43.63 9.04 6.40
C ALA A 120 43.46 8.78 7.91
N ILE A 121 42.22 8.79 8.41
CA ILE A 121 41.86 8.55 9.82
C ILE A 121 41.40 7.10 10.05
N ALA A 122 41.02 6.39 8.98
CA ALA A 122 40.69 4.96 8.98
C ALA A 122 41.94 4.09 8.84
#